data_AF-A0A535UXK0-F1
#
_entry.id   AF-A0A535UXK0-F1
#
_cell.length_a   1.000
_cell.length_b   1.000
_cell.length_c   1.000
_cell.angle_alpha   90.00
_cell.angle_beta   90.00
_cell.angle_gamma   90.00
#
_symmetry.space_group_name_H-M   'P 1'
#
loop_
_entity.id
_entity.type
_entity.pdbx_description
1 polymer ?
#
loop_
_entity_poly.entity_id
_entity_poly.type
_entity_poly.pdbx_seq_one_letter_code
_entity_poly.pdbx_strand_id
1 'polypeptide(L)'
;MPLFRRRSGDRPPQPTAQFTVGTRDHRVVVGGAERGVTMLDELRGYVASVTGAAAAPRPDGRDSVAVLSAKMDHADMVTDTVSAAVLALEELAEREVVPDGAVPPPPRLATPPAREGHYAYIQETHRRAEARMEWLEQADAVLREHAVAILPPAVSV
;
A
#
# COMPACT_ATOMS: atom_id res chain seq x y z
N MET A 1 2.91 -38.83 34.16
CA MET A 1 3.89 -37.93 33.49
C MET A 1 3.21 -37.28 32.30
N PRO A 2 3.05 -35.95 32.23
CA PRO A 2 2.52 -35.31 31.04
C PRO A 2 3.64 -35.13 29.99
N LEU A 3 3.39 -35.57 28.75
CA LEU A 3 4.33 -35.68 27.63
C LEU A 3 4.46 -34.40 26.78
N PHE A 4 3.89 -33.26 27.20
CA PHE A 4 3.90 -32.03 26.41
C PHE A 4 4.48 -30.86 27.19
N ARG A 5 5.82 -30.76 27.20
CA ARG A 5 6.47 -29.47 27.43
C ARG A 5 6.31 -28.66 26.14
N ARG A 6 5.33 -27.75 26.10
CA ARG A 6 5.35 -26.67 25.08
C ARG A 6 6.64 -25.90 25.28
N ARG A 7 7.50 -25.89 24.26
CA ARG A 7 8.66 -25.00 24.20
C ARG A 7 8.13 -23.58 24.19
N SER A 8 8.36 -22.81 25.26
CA SER A 8 7.94 -21.41 25.36
C SER A 8 8.60 -20.47 24.34
N GLY A 9 9.42 -21.01 23.43
CA GLY A 9 10.18 -20.26 22.42
C GLY A 9 9.62 -20.29 21.00
N ASP A 10 8.59 -21.08 20.69
CA ASP A 10 8.02 -21.18 19.33
C ASP A 10 6.74 -20.34 19.14
N ARG A 11 6.40 -19.46 20.09
CA ARG A 11 5.25 -18.57 19.91
C ARG A 11 5.67 -17.42 18.99
N PRO A 12 5.00 -17.20 17.85
CA PRO A 12 5.27 -16.02 17.03
C PRO A 12 5.13 -14.77 17.90
N PRO A 13 5.93 -13.72 17.65
CA PRO A 13 5.88 -12.50 18.43
C PRO A 13 4.43 -11.99 18.44
N GLN A 14 3.88 -11.85 19.65
CA GLN A 14 2.53 -11.34 19.80
C GLN A 14 2.56 -9.83 19.58
N PRO A 15 1.60 -9.26 18.84
CA PRO A 15 1.52 -7.82 18.66
C PRO A 15 1.51 -7.09 19.99
N THR A 16 2.29 -6.02 20.10
CA THR A 16 2.28 -5.12 21.25
C THR A 16 1.15 -4.11 21.17
N ALA A 17 0.74 -3.74 19.94
CA ALA A 17 -0.41 -2.89 19.68
C ALA A 17 -1.07 -3.24 18.34
N GLN A 18 -2.37 -2.99 18.24
CA GLN A 18 -3.14 -3.12 17.02
C GLN A 18 -4.24 -2.05 16.97
N PHE A 19 -4.44 -1.44 15.82
CA PHE A 19 -5.52 -0.48 15.58
C PHE A 19 -5.93 -0.47 14.11
N THR A 20 -7.01 0.24 13.77
CA THR A 20 -7.47 0.42 12.40
C THR A 20 -7.33 1.87 11.97
N VAL A 21 -7.07 2.10 10.68
CA VAL A 21 -6.95 3.43 10.08
C VAL A 21 -7.75 3.53 8.78
N GLY A 22 -8.15 4.76 8.47
CA GLY A 22 -8.84 5.09 7.23
C GLY A 22 -10.29 4.59 7.17
N THR A 23 -10.93 4.85 6.03
CA THR A 23 -12.36 4.53 5.81
C THR A 23 -12.60 3.08 5.41
N ARG A 24 -11.55 2.34 5.09
CA ARG A 24 -11.63 0.91 4.75
C ARG A 24 -11.17 -0.01 5.88
N ASP A 25 -10.89 0.53 7.08
CA ASP A 25 -10.43 -0.25 8.24
C ASP A 25 -9.14 -1.05 7.95
N HIS A 26 -8.14 -0.39 7.38
CA HIS A 26 -6.80 -0.95 7.28
C HIS A 26 -6.25 -1.23 8.67
N ARG A 27 -5.74 -2.44 8.89
CA ARG A 27 -5.25 -2.84 10.20
C ARG A 27 -3.75 -2.55 10.33
N VAL A 28 -3.37 -1.83 11.37
CA VAL A 28 -1.98 -1.59 11.74
C VAL A 28 -1.61 -2.50 12.91
N VAL A 29 -0.48 -3.17 12.81
CA VAL A 29 0.02 -4.13 13.81
C VAL A 29 1.46 -3.76 14.18
N VAL A 30 1.74 -3.60 15.47
CA VAL A 30 3.08 -3.30 15.99
C VAL A 30 3.64 -4.55 16.67
N GLY A 31 4.89 -4.92 16.35
CA GLY A 31 5.58 -6.05 16.96
C GLY A 31 5.07 -7.43 16.52
N GLY A 32 4.31 -7.49 15.41
CA GLY A 32 3.82 -8.74 14.83
C GLY A 32 4.86 -9.50 14.00
N ALA A 33 4.42 -10.61 13.39
CA ALA A 33 5.25 -11.39 12.47
C ALA A 33 5.44 -10.70 11.11
N GLU A 34 4.39 -10.03 10.63
CA GLU A 34 4.41 -9.24 9.40
C GLU A 34 5.01 -7.85 9.65
N ARG A 35 5.53 -7.23 8.58
CA ARG A 35 6.19 -5.94 8.63
C ARG A 35 6.04 -5.20 7.32
N GLY A 36 6.05 -3.88 7.37
CA GLY A 36 5.91 -3.01 6.21
C GLY A 36 4.48 -2.88 5.71
N VAL A 37 4.34 -2.36 4.50
CA VAL A 37 3.09 -2.30 3.76
C VAL A 37 2.90 -3.63 3.05
N THR A 38 2.03 -4.49 3.57
CA THR A 38 1.96 -5.91 3.12
C THR A 38 1.42 -6.09 1.71
N MET A 39 0.60 -5.15 1.23
CA MET A 39 0.09 -5.14 -0.15
C MET A 39 1.06 -4.53 -1.17
N LEU A 40 2.26 -4.10 -0.76
CA LEU A 40 3.18 -3.36 -1.64
C LEU A 40 3.61 -4.18 -2.87
N ASP A 41 3.90 -5.46 -2.69
CA ASP A 41 4.30 -6.34 -3.80
C ASP A 41 3.14 -6.59 -4.78
N GLU A 42 1.91 -6.69 -4.28
CA GLU A 42 0.72 -6.80 -5.11
C GLU A 42 0.51 -5.54 -5.95
N LEU A 43 0.69 -4.35 -5.35
CA LEU A 43 0.59 -3.07 -6.06
C LEU A 43 1.65 -2.95 -7.16
N ARG A 44 2.92 -3.29 -6.88
CA ARG A 44 4.02 -3.28 -7.87
C ARG A 44 3.69 -4.11 -9.11
N GLY A 45 3.09 -5.27 -8.91
CA GLY A 45 2.79 -6.23 -9.96
C GLY A 45 1.40 -6.09 -10.59
N TYR A 46 0.54 -5.20 -10.07
CA TYR A 46 -0.89 -5.26 -10.33
C TYR A 46 -1.26 -5.16 -11.81
N VAL A 47 -0.80 -4.11 -12.49
CA VAL A 47 -1.16 -3.87 -13.90
C VAL A 47 -0.71 -5.03 -14.78
N ALA A 48 0.50 -5.55 -14.57
CA ALA A 48 1.02 -6.69 -15.32
C ALA A 48 0.23 -7.97 -15.02
N SER A 49 -0.13 -8.19 -13.75
CA SER A 49 -0.88 -9.38 -13.31
C SER A 49 -2.30 -9.42 -13.88
N VAL A 50 -3.00 -8.27 -13.91
CA VAL A 50 -4.36 -8.17 -14.44
C VAL A 50 -4.39 -8.27 -15.96
N THR A 51 -3.43 -7.66 -16.64
CA THR A 51 -3.47 -7.53 -18.10
C THR A 51 -2.84 -8.71 -18.83
N GLY A 52 -1.88 -9.41 -18.22
CA GLY A 52 -1.20 -10.55 -18.83
C GLY A 52 -0.74 -10.25 -20.27
N ALA A 53 -1.22 -11.02 -21.24
CA ALA A 53 -0.90 -10.84 -22.66
C ALA A 53 -1.52 -9.58 -23.30
N ALA A 54 -2.53 -8.95 -22.67
CA ALA A 54 -3.15 -7.72 -23.16
C ALA A 54 -2.30 -6.46 -22.94
N ALA A 55 -1.11 -6.61 -22.34
CA ALA A 55 -0.10 -5.57 -22.17
C ALA A 55 0.51 -5.07 -23.50
N ALA A 56 0.32 -5.80 -24.60
CA ALA A 56 0.77 -5.34 -25.91
C ALA A 56 -0.01 -4.09 -26.36
N PRO A 57 0.67 -3.01 -26.78
CA PRO A 57 0.01 -1.84 -27.35
C PRO A 57 -0.81 -2.24 -28.59
N ARG A 58 -1.91 -1.53 -28.81
CA ARG A 58 -2.68 -1.62 -30.05
C ARG A 58 -1.82 -1.17 -31.25
N PRO A 59 -2.22 -1.48 -32.49
CA PRO A 59 -1.48 -1.06 -33.69
C PRO A 59 -1.26 0.45 -33.82
N ASP A 60 -2.07 1.27 -33.14
CA ASP A 60 -1.93 2.73 -33.04
C ASP A 60 -0.94 3.19 -31.93
N GLY A 61 -0.26 2.25 -31.28
CA GLY A 61 0.67 2.50 -30.18
C GLY A 61 0.00 2.79 -28.84
N ARG A 62 -1.33 2.74 -28.75
CA ARG A 62 -2.05 3.03 -27.50
C ARG A 62 -2.32 1.78 -26.69
N ASP A 63 -2.35 1.94 -25.37
CA ASP A 63 -2.82 0.90 -24.46
C ASP A 63 -4.21 0.37 -24.86
N SER A 64 -4.41 -0.92 -24.63
CA SER A 64 -5.71 -1.58 -24.74
C SER A 64 -6.65 -1.06 -23.65
N VAL A 65 -7.97 -1.25 -23.83
CA VAL A 65 -8.95 -0.86 -22.81
C VAL A 65 -8.70 -1.62 -21.49
N ALA A 66 -8.26 -2.87 -21.56
CA ALA A 66 -7.91 -3.65 -20.38
C ALA A 66 -6.74 -3.03 -19.59
N VAL A 67 -5.68 -2.59 -20.30
CA VAL A 67 -4.55 -1.89 -19.66
C VAL A 67 -4.98 -0.55 -19.06
N LEU A 68 -5.80 0.22 -19.79
CA LEU A 68 -6.32 1.50 -19.29
C LEU A 68 -7.18 1.33 -18.03
N SER A 69 -8.02 0.28 -17.98
CA SER A 69 -8.81 -0.05 -16.79
C SER A 69 -7.90 -0.42 -15.61
N ALA A 70 -6.96 -1.35 -15.83
CA ALA A 70 -6.03 -1.79 -14.80
C ALA A 70 -5.17 -0.63 -14.24
N LYS A 71 -4.81 0.35 -15.08
CA LYS A 71 -4.09 1.56 -14.65
C LYS A 71 -4.92 2.46 -13.73
N MET A 72 -6.22 2.57 -13.97
CA MET A 72 -7.13 3.31 -13.10
C MET A 72 -7.34 2.60 -11.77
N ASP A 73 -7.59 1.30 -11.81
CA ASP A 73 -7.74 0.49 -10.59
C ASP A 73 -6.47 0.53 -9.74
N HIS A 74 -5.29 0.40 -10.37
CA HIS A 74 -4.00 0.59 -9.71
C HIS A 74 -3.89 1.94 -9.01
N ALA A 75 -4.26 3.03 -9.70
CA ALA A 75 -4.17 4.36 -9.12
C ALA A 75 -5.10 4.57 -7.91
N ASP A 76 -6.29 3.98 -7.94
CA ASP A 76 -7.25 4.04 -6.83
C ASP A 76 -6.74 3.25 -5.61
N MET A 77 -6.22 2.04 -5.83
CA MET A 77 -5.64 1.22 -4.75
C MET A 77 -4.39 1.88 -4.13
N VAL A 78 -3.49 2.43 -4.95
CA VAL A 78 -2.32 3.15 -4.46
C VAL A 78 -2.74 4.38 -3.65
N THR A 79 -3.76 5.12 -4.11
CA THR A 79 -4.26 6.29 -3.40
C THR A 79 -4.81 5.92 -2.02
N ASP A 80 -5.61 4.86 -1.96
CA ASP A 80 -6.17 4.34 -0.71
C ASP A 80 -5.07 3.86 0.25
N THR A 81 -4.09 3.11 -0.26
CA THR A 81 -2.95 2.62 0.53
C THR A 81 -2.10 3.76 1.07
N VAL A 82 -1.87 4.81 0.27
CA VAL A 82 -1.18 6.03 0.74
C VAL A 82 -1.97 6.71 1.86
N SER A 83 -3.28 6.85 1.71
CA SER A 83 -4.12 7.44 2.77
C SER A 83 -4.05 6.63 4.06
N ALA A 84 -4.11 5.30 3.97
CA ALA A 84 -3.94 4.42 5.13
C ALA A 84 -2.55 4.57 5.76
N ALA A 85 -1.49 4.62 4.95
CA ALA A 85 -0.12 4.77 5.43
C ALA A 85 0.13 6.11 6.12
N VAL A 86 -0.41 7.22 5.59
CA VAL A 86 -0.33 8.54 6.23
C VAL A 86 -0.99 8.52 7.61
N LEU A 87 -2.23 8.06 7.70
CA LEU A 87 -2.97 7.99 8.97
C LEU A 87 -2.29 7.05 9.96
N ALA A 88 -1.73 5.93 9.49
CA ALA A 88 -0.96 5.03 10.33
C ALA A 88 0.29 5.72 10.89
N LEU A 89 1.05 6.43 10.06
CA LEU A 89 2.26 7.14 10.49
C LEU A 89 1.95 8.25 11.49
N GLU A 90 0.85 8.99 11.32
CA GLU A 90 0.37 9.99 12.28
C GLU A 90 0.08 9.34 13.65
N GLU A 91 -0.73 8.28 13.68
CA GLU A 91 -1.06 7.56 14.92
C GLU A 91 0.19 6.91 15.57
N LEU A 92 1.13 6.39 14.77
CA LEU A 92 2.37 5.81 15.28
C LEU A 92 3.30 6.86 15.89
N ALA A 93 3.30 8.07 15.35
CA ALA A 93 4.03 9.20 15.91
C ALA A 93 3.41 9.65 17.24
N GLU A 94 2.08 9.75 17.32
CA GLU A 94 1.36 10.06 18.57
C GLU A 94 1.62 9.02 19.67
N ARG A 95 1.81 7.75 19.29
CA ARG A 95 2.14 6.66 20.20
C ARG A 95 3.64 6.48 20.47
N GLU A 96 4.48 7.36 19.94
CA GLU A 96 5.94 7.32 20.07
C GLU A 96 6.57 6.00 19.56
N VAL A 97 5.92 5.31 18.61
CA VAL A 97 6.41 4.05 18.00
C VAL A 97 7.35 4.34 16.82
N VAL A 98 6.99 5.33 16.00
CA VAL A 98 7.78 5.82 14.87
C VAL A 98 8.01 7.32 15.10
N PRO A 99 9.24 7.84 14.97
CA PRO A 99 9.49 9.27 15.13
C PRO A 99 8.67 10.12 14.15
N ASP A 100 8.17 11.26 14.62
CA ASP A 100 7.55 12.24 13.73
C ASP A 100 8.56 12.69 12.65
N GLY A 101 8.09 12.79 11.41
CA GLY A 101 8.92 13.11 10.25
C GLY A 101 9.90 12.02 9.80
N ALA A 102 9.81 10.79 10.33
CA ALA A 102 10.65 9.66 9.87
C ALA A 102 10.46 9.33 8.39
N VAL A 103 9.28 9.60 7.84
CA VAL A 103 8.96 9.51 6.42
C VAL A 103 8.65 10.92 5.92
N PRO A 104 9.20 11.36 4.77
CA PRO A 104 8.84 12.66 4.21
C PRO A 104 7.32 12.69 3.90
N PRO A 105 6.69 13.87 3.82
CA PRO A 105 5.28 13.94 3.46
C PRO A 105 5.04 13.35 2.06
N PRO A 106 3.90 12.69 1.81
CA PRO A 106 3.58 12.15 0.49
C PRO A 106 3.55 13.28 -0.55
N PRO A 107 3.87 12.97 -1.83
CA PRO A 107 3.92 13.97 -2.88
C PRO A 107 2.58 14.70 -3.00
N ARG A 108 2.61 16.03 -2.85
CA ARG A 108 1.46 16.89 -3.13
C ARG A 108 1.31 17.04 -4.63
N LEU A 109 0.46 16.20 -5.21
CA LEU A 109 0.23 16.19 -6.64
C LEU A 109 -0.82 17.25 -7.01
N ALA A 110 -0.52 18.05 -8.03
CA ALA A 110 -1.39 19.11 -8.50
C ALA A 110 -2.82 18.61 -8.84
N THR A 111 -3.79 19.51 -8.78
CA THR A 111 -5.13 19.25 -9.30
C THR A 111 -5.01 18.81 -10.75
N PRO A 112 -5.58 17.65 -11.15
CA PRO A 112 -5.47 17.21 -12.53
C PRO A 112 -6.05 18.29 -13.45
N PRO A 113 -5.39 18.59 -14.59
CA PRO A 113 -5.93 19.53 -15.55
C PRO A 113 -7.33 19.07 -16.01
N ALA A 114 -8.18 20.01 -16.41
CA ALA A 114 -9.50 19.70 -16.97
C ALA A 114 -9.34 18.61 -18.05
N ARG A 115 -10.25 17.63 -18.10
CA ARG A 115 -10.14 16.44 -18.96
C ARG A 115 -9.90 16.81 -20.43
N GLU A 116 -8.63 16.91 -20.85
CA GLU A 116 -8.22 17.10 -22.25
C GLU A 116 -8.44 15.82 -23.08
N GLY A 117 -8.76 14.70 -22.42
CA GLY A 117 -9.19 13.44 -23.02
C GLY A 117 -9.00 12.25 -22.07
N HIS A 118 -9.80 11.19 -22.22
CA HIS A 118 -9.75 10.03 -21.31
C HIS A 118 -8.38 9.34 -21.30
N TYR A 119 -7.72 9.20 -22.44
CA TYR A 119 -6.42 8.54 -22.51
C TYR A 119 -5.34 9.30 -21.74
N ALA A 120 -5.18 10.60 -22.02
CA ALA A 120 -4.21 11.45 -21.33
C ALA A 120 -4.47 11.52 -19.82
N TYR A 121 -5.74 11.60 -19.43
CA TYR A 121 -6.15 11.57 -18.03
C TYR A 121 -5.73 10.26 -17.33
N ILE A 122 -5.94 9.09 -17.96
CA ILE A 122 -5.57 7.79 -17.38
C ILE A 122 -4.06 7.66 -17.25
N GLN A 123 -3.30 8.07 -18.28
CA GLN A 123 -1.83 8.01 -18.22
C GLN A 123 -1.27 8.91 -17.12
N GLU A 124 -1.78 10.13 -17.00
CA GLU A 124 -1.35 11.06 -15.95
C GLU A 124 -1.75 10.56 -14.56
N THR A 125 -2.95 9.98 -14.42
CA THR A 125 -3.40 9.39 -13.15
C THR A 125 -2.52 8.20 -12.74
N HIS A 126 -2.12 7.36 -13.70
CA HIS A 126 -1.20 6.25 -13.47
C HIS A 126 0.21 6.73 -13.07
N ARG A 127 0.76 7.70 -13.79
CA ARG A 127 2.07 8.30 -13.48
C ARG A 127 2.12 8.87 -12.06
N ARG A 128 1.02 9.47 -11.63
CA ARG A 128 0.83 9.98 -10.26
C ARG A 128 0.80 8.86 -9.22
N ALA A 129 0.21 7.71 -9.56
CA ALA A 129 0.26 6.52 -8.72
C ALA A 129 1.68 5.95 -8.61
N GLU A 130 2.45 5.93 -9.70
CA GLU A 130 3.87 5.50 -9.67
C GLU A 130 4.70 6.39 -8.73
N ALA A 131 4.54 7.72 -8.78
CA ALA A 131 5.21 8.62 -7.84
C ALA A 131 4.79 8.39 -6.37
N ARG A 132 3.56 7.95 -6.14
CA ARG A 132 3.06 7.57 -4.80
C ARG A 132 3.60 6.20 -4.36
N MET A 133 3.83 5.28 -5.28
CA MET A 133 4.48 4.01 -5.01
C MET A 133 5.90 4.23 -4.49
N GLU A 134 6.69 5.13 -5.10
CA GLU A 134 8.03 5.49 -4.61
C GLU A 134 8.00 6.01 -3.16
N TRP A 135 6.95 6.75 -2.78
CA TRP A 135 6.76 7.18 -1.41
C TRP A 135 6.35 6.02 -0.48
N LEU A 136 5.45 5.13 -0.91
CA LEU A 136 5.08 3.93 -0.15
C LEU A 136 6.28 3.02 0.13
N GLU A 137 7.24 2.94 -0.79
CA GLU A 137 8.48 2.17 -0.59
C GLU A 137 9.35 2.77 0.53
N GLN A 138 9.40 4.09 0.64
CA GLN A 138 10.09 4.76 1.75
C GLN A 138 9.37 4.52 3.08
N ALA A 139 8.03 4.63 3.08
CA ALA A 139 7.23 4.32 4.26
C ALA A 139 7.39 2.85 4.69
N ASP A 140 7.39 1.91 3.74
CA ASP A 140 7.59 0.48 3.97
C ASP A 140 8.93 0.19 4.68
N ALA A 141 10.01 0.83 4.23
CA ALA A 141 11.32 0.68 4.87
C ALA A 141 11.28 1.08 6.36
N VAL A 142 10.73 2.25 6.67
CA VAL A 142 10.59 2.73 8.06
C VAL A 142 9.69 1.81 8.88
N LEU A 143 8.54 1.42 8.34
CA LEU A 143 7.63 0.50 9.05
C LEU A 143 8.29 -0.84 9.36
N ARG A 144 9.11 -1.37 8.44
CA ARG A 144 9.87 -2.62 8.66
C ARG A 144 10.91 -2.49 9.77
N GLU A 145 11.64 -1.38 9.81
CA GLU A 145 12.63 -1.09 10.85
C GLU A 145 11.97 -1.03 12.24
N HIS A 146 10.77 -0.47 12.31
CA HIS A 146 9.99 -0.33 13.55
C HIS A 146 9.09 -1.54 13.87
N ALA A 147 9.22 -2.65 13.12
CA ALA A 147 8.40 -3.85 13.27
C ALA A 147 6.88 -3.56 13.23
N VAL A 148 6.47 -2.61 12.40
CA VAL A 148 5.08 -2.27 12.13
C VAL A 148 4.63 -2.87 10.81
N ALA A 149 3.41 -3.38 10.75
CA ALA A 149 2.76 -3.81 9.52
C ALA A 149 1.47 -3.03 9.27
N ILE A 150 1.26 -2.62 8.02
CA ILE A 150 -0.03 -2.15 7.52
C ILE A 150 -0.61 -3.27 6.67
N LEU A 151 -1.77 -3.75 7.08
CA LEU A 151 -2.47 -4.88 6.51
C LEU A 151 -3.61 -4.41 5.60
N PRO A 152 -4.01 -5.24 4.62
CA PRO A 152 -5.19 -4.97 3.83
C PRO A 152 -6.42 -4.79 4.74
N PRO A 153 -7.43 -4.06 4.24
CA PRO A 153 -8.66 -3.84 4.97
C PRO A 153 -9.31 -5.19 5.34
N ALA A 154 -9.89 -5.26 6.53
CA ALA A 154 -10.55 -6.48 7.00
C ALA A 154 -11.80 -6.73 6.13
N VAL A 155 -11.70 -7.67 5.19
CA VAL A 155 -12.86 -8.09 4.41
C VAL A 155 -13.82 -8.78 5.37
N SER A 156 -14.92 -8.12 5.72
CA SER A 156 -16.02 -8.75 6.43
C SER A 156 -16.72 -9.68 5.45
N VAL A 157 -16.46 -10.99 5.57
CA VAL A 157 -17.15 -12.06 4.83
C VAL A 157 -18.55 -12.25 5.42
#